data_AF-A0A846DJ23-F1
#
_entry.id   AF-A0A846DJ23-F1
#
_cell.length_a   1.000
_cell.length_b   1.000
_cell.length_c   1.000
_cell.angle_alpha   90.00
_cell.angle_beta   90.00
_cell.angle_gamma   90.00
#
_symmetry.space_group_name_H-M   'P 1'
#
loop_
_entity.id
_entity.type
_entity.pdbx_description
1 polymer ?
#
loop_
_entity_poly.entity_id
_entity_poly.type
_entity_poly.pdbx_seq_one_letter_code
_entity_poly.pdbx_strand_id
1 'polypeptide(L)' 'MKSKAVVLLSGGLDSATTAAVAISEGYEVIAISFRYGQRHERELKAAAKVAQELG' A
#
# COMPACT_ATOMS: atom_id res chain seq x y z
N MET A 1 -4.41 -20.41 7.47
CA MET A 1 -4.54 -18.98 7.84
C MET A 1 -3.42 -18.23 7.12
N LYS A 2 -3.71 -17.15 6.39
CA LYS A 2 -2.64 -16.38 5.70
C LYS A 2 -1.83 -15.61 6.73
N SER A 3 -0.50 -15.56 6.56
CA SER A 3 0.35 -14.66 7.33
C SER A 3 0.01 -13.22 6.97
N LYS A 4 -0.07 -12.34 7.97
CA LYS A 4 -0.34 -10.91 7.74
C LYS A 4 0.97 -10.17 7.48
N ALA A 5 0.95 -9.25 6.51
CA ALA A 5 2.05 -8.34 6.22
C ALA A 5 1.54 -6.90 6.30
N VAL A 6 2.24 -6.04 7.05
CA VAL A 6 1.94 -4.60 7.09
C VAL A 6 2.86 -3.92 6.08
N VAL A 7 2.27 -3.20 5.11
CA VAL A 7 3.02 -2.49 4.07
C VAL A 7 2.77 -1.00 4.19
N LEU A 8 3.86 -0.22 4.27
CA LEU A 8 3.79 1.24 4.20
C LEU A 8 3.55 1.66 2.75
N LEU A 9 2.30 2.03 2.43
CA LEU A 9 1.88 2.36 1.08
C LEU A 9 1.92 3.88 0.88
N SER A 10 2.98 4.39 0.25
CA SER A 10 3.13 5.83 -0.03
C SER A 10 2.38 6.27 -1.29
N GLY A 11 1.98 5.31 -2.14
CA GLY A 11 1.43 5.59 -3.47
C GLY A 11 2.50 5.72 -4.56
N GLY A 12 3.78 5.58 -4.19
CA GLY A 12 4.90 5.46 -5.14
C GLY A 12 5.15 4.02 -5.58
N LEU A 13 5.94 3.88 -6.66
CA LEU A 13 6.26 2.60 -7.32
C LEU A 13 6.79 1.53 -6.36
N ASP A 14 7.75 1.88 -5.51
CA ASP A 14 8.43 0.91 -4.63
C ASP A 14 7.46 0.31 -3.60
N SER A 15 6.62 1.16 -3.00
CA SER A 15 5.61 0.74 -2.03
C SER A 15 4.52 -0.12 -2.67
N ALA A 16 4.09 0.22 -3.89
CA ALA A 16 3.12 -0.54 -4.67
C ALA A 16 3.67 -1.91 -5.06
N THR A 17 4.93 -1.95 -5.50
CA THR A 17 5.63 -3.20 -5.86
C THR A 17 5.78 -4.10 -4.65
N THR A 18 6.16 -3.54 -3.50
CA THR A 18 6.26 -4.29 -2.25
C THR A 18 4.93 -4.93 -1.85
N ALA A 19 3.82 -4.18 -1.95
CA ALA A 19 2.48 -4.71 -1.69
C ALA A 19 2.10 -5.84 -2.67
N ALA A 20 2.35 -5.64 -3.98
CA ALA A 20 2.07 -6.63 -5.00
C ALA A 20 2.87 -7.92 -4.81
N VAL A 21 4.15 -7.82 -4.47
CA VAL A 21 5.01 -8.97 -4.16
C VAL A 21 4.48 -9.72 -2.95
N ALA A 22 4.16 -9.03 -1.85
CA ALA A 22 3.60 -9.69 -0.66
C ALA A 22 2.27 -10.40 -0.95
N ILE A 23 1.39 -9.80 -1.76
CA ILE A 23 0.15 -10.46 -2.22
C ILE A 23 0.48 -11.72 -3.03
N SER A 24 1.44 -11.63 -3.97
CA SER A 24 1.84 -12.77 -4.82
C SER A 24 2.47 -13.92 -4.02
N GLU A 25 3.14 -13.60 -2.91
CA GLU A 25 3.69 -14.58 -1.96
C GLU A 25 2.62 -15.17 -1.01
N GLY A 26 1.36 -14.72 -1.13
CA GLY A 26 0.22 -15.29 -0.41
C GLY A 26 -0.08 -14.64 0.94
N TYR A 27 0.52 -13.49 1.26
CA TYR A 27 0.23 -12.75 2.49
C TYR A 27 -1.16 -12.09 2.43
N GLU A 28 -1.77 -11.88 3.60
CA GLU A 28 -2.85 -10.92 3.80
C GLU A 28 -2.22 -9.55 4.05
N VAL A 29 -2.26 -8.66 3.06
CA VAL A 29 -1.62 -7.35 3.15
C VAL A 29 -2.53 -6.34 3.83
N ILE A 30 -1.99 -5.65 4.83
CA ILE A 30 -2.60 -4.51 5.50
C ILE A 30 -1.78 -3.27 5.10
N ALA A 31 -2.34 -2.43 4.24
CA ALA A 31 -1.69 -1.20 3.80
C ALA A 31 -1.88 -0.07 4.82
N ILE A 32 -0.81 0.67 5.13
CA ILE A 32 -0.85 1.86 5.98
C ILE A 32 -0.21 3.04 5.24
N SER A 33 -0.91 4.16 5.22
CA SER A 33 -0.40 5.44 4.70
C SER A 33 -0.52 6.52 5.78
N PHE A 34 0.50 7.37 5.89
CA PHE A 34 0.52 8.44 6.89
C PHE A 34 0.12 9.78 6.27
N ARG A 35 -0.81 10.49 6.91
CA ARG A 35 -1.21 11.84 6.53
C ARG A 35 -0.50 12.87 7.41
N TYR A 36 0.56 13.47 6.88
CA TYR A 36 1.35 14.51 7.57
C TYR A 36 0.91 15.96 7.26
N GLY A 37 -0.17 16.16 6.49
CA GLY A 37 -0.68 17.48 6.10
C GLY A 37 -0.70 17.73 4.59
N GLN A 38 -1.00 18.96 4.19
CA GLN A 38 -1.45 19.34 2.83
C GLN A 38 -0.51 18.93 1.68
N ARG A 39 0.82 18.86 1.89
CA ARG A 39 1.76 18.55 0.80
C ARG A 39 1.63 17.13 0.24
N HIS A 40 1.13 16.17 1.04
CA HIS A 40 1.13 14.74 0.68
C HIS A 40 -0.25 14.23 0.21
N GLU A 41 -1.21 15.12 -0.10
CA GLU A 41 -2.54 14.68 -0.54
C GLU A 41 -2.52 13.89 -1.85
N ARG A 42 -1.61 14.23 -2.78
CA ARG A 42 -1.46 13.51 -4.06
C ARG A 42 -1.00 12.07 -3.83
N GLU A 43 -0.03 11.89 -2.94
CA GLU A 43 0.52 10.59 -2.55
C GLU A 43 -0.55 9.73 -1.87
N LEU A 44 -1.33 10.31 -0.95
CA LEU A 44 -2.45 9.59 -0.31
C LEU A 44 -3.53 9.16 -1.29
N LYS A 45 -3.86 9.99 -2.29
CA LYS A 45 -4.79 9.63 -3.37
C LYS A 45 -4.23 8.49 -4.22
N ALA A 46 -2.93 8.54 -4.53
CA ALA A 46 -2.25 7.46 -5.26
C ALA A 46 -2.22 6.17 -4.45
N ALA A 47 -1.91 6.22 -3.15
CA ALA A 47 -1.91 5.08 -2.25
C ALA A 47 -3.31 4.44 -2.17
N ALA A 48 -4.36 5.24 -2.04
CA ALA A 48 -5.74 4.75 -2.04
C ALA A 48 -6.10 4.05 -3.36
N LYS A 49 -5.68 4.61 -4.50
CA LYS A 49 -5.88 3.97 -5.82
C LYS A 49 -5.15 2.64 -5.92
N VAL A 50 -3.87 2.61 -5.52
CA VAL A 50 -3.08 1.37 -5.54
C VAL A 50 -3.71 0.29 -4.66
N ALA A 51 -4.16 0.65 -3.45
CA ALA A 51 -4.86 -0.29 -2.59
C ALA A 51 -6.12 -0.86 -3.25
N GLN A 52 -6.94 -0.02 -3.92
CA GLN A 52 -8.13 -0.49 -4.64
C GLN A 52 -7.81 -1.45 -5.79
N GLU A 53 -6.73 -1.21 -6.54
CA GLU A 53 -6.33 -2.05 -7.67
C GLU A 53 -5.74 -3.39 -7.23
N LEU A 54 -5.10 -3.43 -6.06
CA LEU A 54 -4.45 -4.64 -5.52
C LEU A 54 -5.41 -5.58 -4.77
N GLY A 55 -6.60 -5.10 -4.37
CA GLY A 55 -7.61 -5.85 -3.63
C GLY A 55 -7.43 -5.80 -2.12
#